data_AF-A0A370HDM1-F1
#
_entry.id   AF-A0A370HDM1-F1
#
_cell.length_a   1.000
_cell.length_b   1.000
_cell.length_c   1.000
_cell.angle_alpha   90.00
_cell.angle_beta   90.00
_cell.angle_gamma   90.00
#
_symmetry.space_group_name_H-M   'P 1'
#
loop_
_entity.id
_entity.type
_entity.pdbx_description
1 polymer ?
#
loop_
_entity_poly.entity_id
_entity_poly.type
_entity_poly.pdbx_seq_one_letter_code
_entity_poly.pdbx_strand_id
1 'polypeptide(L)'
;MTDPQHDIPKGEGPDIAFAMGAEPSPAATPGSSGPIAPDTNDSGPEGVSPVREAGAPDSDADSLARAANVPDSGADSPDVLTSDLPAPEQDSSVALSQLEERAGELAQEIASALAAAGPEGWSRLEAAFALTVAGGVRTVFFYDDADQVAQVEPSAEVTELVGRQREVSAELGDGPWWRMLIEVDSDGEVEVDYDYGDVPFPDEHMLAPEAYVADLEAFPREWLPVWLAAYIRHGNRQWRSPQQAAVRARADRDIGVAAVRSHDDFPALPVAWARWATIAAAFVAVGSEWGPRILPALGVFEGSARSGSTLYVLPGGRAVLSGGVWDAPELNAAYNEGAPLPDLYAGAPAWVTNQVLNPRAGRGLQSFCYWWEGGAWHRAESPTSDRLSAAVPGIWTVDTVIDVVGGLVGGSEDDEMRSAAAVLVAAAEAGVVTRDTLAALFTGPDDDLDGALHQLSMAGLVTTVPEELPEERAIALVREFIDALGLDTTGYPLDELVAERLTVGWMVFVPTGPGEIIIGRAIFYIADDGVIEQSSSSVAPSIYIEEFEQRFRQRHQGAVADFSV
;
A
#
# COMPACT_ATOMS: atom_id res chain seq x y z
N MET A 1 13.83 -13.09 -12.94
CA MET A 1 12.60 -12.36 -13.28
C MET A 1 12.77 -11.03 -12.59
N THR A 2 12.99 -9.97 -13.35
CA THR A 2 13.57 -8.71 -12.85
C THR A 2 12.59 -8.03 -11.90
N ASP A 3 13.09 -7.68 -10.71
CA ASP A 3 12.36 -6.90 -9.72
C ASP A 3 12.48 -5.41 -10.09
N PRO A 4 11.39 -4.63 -10.15
CA PRO A 4 11.46 -3.19 -10.40
C PRO A 4 11.87 -2.37 -9.16
N GLN A 5 12.20 -2.99 -8.02
CA GLN A 5 12.81 -2.32 -6.88
C GLN A 5 14.29 -1.94 -7.17
N HIS A 6 14.52 -0.79 -7.81
CA HIS A 6 15.80 -0.07 -7.83
C HIS A 6 15.57 1.42 -7.55
N ASP A 7 16.55 2.04 -6.89
CA ASP A 7 16.67 3.47 -6.55
C ASP A 7 15.44 4.12 -5.87
N ILE A 8 15.48 4.18 -4.53
CA ILE A 8 14.67 5.10 -3.72
C ILE A 8 15.62 6.17 -3.15
N PRO A 9 15.92 7.25 -3.91
CA PRO A 9 16.53 8.45 -3.32
C PRO A 9 15.57 9.13 -2.35
N LYS A 10 16.08 9.97 -1.44
CA LYS A 10 15.27 10.82 -0.55
C LYS A 10 14.56 11.92 -1.35
N GLY A 11 13.42 11.59 -1.97
CA GLY A 11 12.55 12.56 -2.64
C GLY A 11 11.55 13.19 -1.67
N GLU A 12 11.56 14.53 -1.54
CA GLU A 12 10.48 15.28 -0.89
C GLU A 12 9.22 15.28 -1.76
N GLY A 13 8.50 14.15 -1.79
CA GLY A 13 7.12 14.11 -2.27
C GLY A 13 6.20 14.95 -1.37
N PRO A 14 5.06 15.43 -1.88
CA PRO A 14 4.11 16.20 -1.07
C PRO A 14 3.56 15.34 0.07
N ASP A 15 4.00 15.61 1.30
CA ASP A 15 3.61 14.85 2.50
C ASP A 15 2.20 15.23 2.95
N ILE A 16 1.21 14.73 2.21
CA ILE A 16 -0.21 14.83 2.56
C ILE A 16 -0.46 13.89 3.75
N ALA A 17 -0.18 14.40 4.95
CA ALA A 17 -0.43 13.69 6.20
C ALA A 17 -1.93 13.35 6.33
N PHE A 18 -2.28 12.07 6.15
CA PHE A 18 -3.66 11.56 6.18
C PHE A 18 -4.24 11.49 7.61
N ALA A 19 -4.37 12.66 8.24
CA ALA A 19 -4.92 12.83 9.57
C ALA A 19 -6.46 12.72 9.55
N MET A 20 -6.99 11.63 10.12
CA MET A 20 -8.42 11.46 10.40
C MET A 20 -8.88 12.46 11.48
N GLY A 21 -9.38 13.63 11.06
CA GLY A 21 -9.77 14.70 11.96
C GLY A 21 -11.13 14.50 12.65
N ALA A 22 -11.15 13.97 13.87
CA ALA A 22 -12.32 14.04 14.77
C ALA A 22 -12.01 13.76 16.27
N GLU A 23 -11.33 14.67 16.98
CA GLU A 23 -11.45 14.71 18.46
C GLU A 23 -12.65 15.57 18.89
N PRO A 24 -13.58 15.06 19.73
CA PRO A 24 -14.77 15.81 20.13
C PRO A 24 -14.49 16.75 21.31
N SER A 25 -14.29 18.04 21.01
CA SER A 25 -14.22 19.09 22.05
C SER A 25 -15.59 19.30 22.75
N PRO A 26 -15.65 19.52 24.08
CA PRO A 26 -16.89 19.39 24.84
C PRO A 26 -17.89 20.56 24.62
N ALA A 27 -19.10 20.22 24.16
CA ALA A 27 -20.18 21.19 23.93
C ALA A 27 -20.75 21.76 25.24
N ALA A 28 -20.98 23.08 25.28
CA ALA A 28 -21.52 23.78 26.44
C ALA A 28 -23.04 23.63 26.61
N THR A 29 -23.50 23.57 27.86
CA THR A 29 -24.91 23.35 28.25
C THR A 29 -25.83 24.54 27.93
N PRO A 30 -27.01 24.31 27.31
CA PRO A 30 -28.10 25.29 27.28
C PRO A 30 -29.39 24.83 28.00
N GLY A 31 -29.85 25.70 28.91
CA GLY A 31 -31.28 26.01 29.15
C GLY A 31 -32.33 24.90 29.25
N SER A 32 -32.70 24.53 30.49
CA SER A 32 -33.96 23.83 30.77
C SER A 32 -35.20 24.65 30.38
N SER A 33 -36.11 24.06 29.61
CA SER A 33 -37.54 24.43 29.55
C SER A 33 -38.35 23.23 29.03
N GLY A 34 -39.21 22.66 29.87
CA GLY A 34 -40.03 21.48 29.52
C GLY A 34 -41.51 21.79 29.26
N PRO A 35 -42.32 20.79 28.85
CA PRO A 35 -43.77 20.89 28.86
C PRO A 35 -44.46 19.84 29.77
N ILE A 36 -45.26 20.36 30.71
CA ILE A 36 -46.67 20.01 30.96
C ILE A 36 -47.14 18.61 30.49
N ALA A 37 -47.51 17.74 31.44
CA ALA A 37 -48.47 16.65 31.24
C ALA A 37 -49.92 17.14 31.41
N PRO A 38 -50.94 16.36 30.96
CA PRO A 38 -51.70 15.61 31.97
C PRO A 38 -52.21 14.22 31.52
N ASP A 39 -52.40 13.35 32.53
CA ASP A 39 -53.55 12.45 32.79
C ASP A 39 -54.16 11.53 31.70
N THR A 40 -54.62 10.29 31.97
CA THR A 40 -54.61 9.38 33.15
C THR A 40 -55.02 7.96 32.70
N ASN A 41 -54.88 6.96 33.59
CA ASN A 41 -55.67 5.70 33.65
C ASN A 41 -55.44 4.62 32.56
N ASP A 42 -55.59 3.31 32.84
CA ASP A 42 -55.77 2.55 34.10
C ASP A 42 -55.51 1.03 33.85
N SER A 43 -55.51 0.23 34.93
CA SER A 43 -55.72 -1.24 34.99
C SER A 43 -54.55 -2.20 34.65
N GLY A 44 -54.05 -2.86 35.71
CA GLY A 44 -53.50 -4.22 35.65
C GLY A 44 -54.62 -5.29 35.69
N PRO A 45 -54.46 -6.50 36.29
CA PRO A 45 -53.52 -6.85 37.40
C PRO A 45 -52.80 -8.23 37.28
N GLU A 46 -52.01 -8.58 38.31
CA GLU A 46 -51.69 -9.94 38.89
C GLU A 46 -51.35 -11.13 37.95
N GLY A 47 -50.35 -12.01 38.20
CA GLY A 47 -49.41 -12.27 39.31
C GLY A 47 -48.68 -13.62 39.02
N VAL A 48 -48.03 -14.39 39.93
CA VAL A 48 -47.66 -14.32 41.36
C VAL A 48 -46.42 -15.23 41.57
N SER A 49 -45.46 -14.88 42.45
CA SER A 49 -44.24 -15.68 42.74
C SER A 49 -44.30 -16.53 44.02
N PRO A 50 -43.45 -17.56 44.16
CA PRO A 50 -42.64 -17.75 45.40
C PRO A 50 -41.16 -18.14 45.12
N VAL A 51 -40.12 -17.52 45.73
CA VAL A 51 -39.51 -17.83 47.06
C VAL A 51 -38.73 -19.18 47.03
N ARG A 52 -37.46 -19.37 47.48
CA ARG A 52 -36.38 -18.67 48.25
C ARG A 52 -35.06 -19.50 48.02
N GLU A 53 -33.83 -19.31 48.50
CA GLU A 53 -32.86 -18.32 49.08
C GLU A 53 -31.51 -19.10 49.21
N ALA A 54 -30.29 -18.64 49.53
CA ALA A 54 -29.58 -17.37 49.78
C ALA A 54 -28.07 -17.64 49.44
N GLY A 55 -27.06 -16.78 49.61
CA GLY A 55 -26.94 -15.39 50.10
C GLY A 55 -25.46 -14.96 50.20
N ALA A 56 -25.20 -13.68 50.42
CA ALA A 56 -23.86 -13.09 50.63
C ALA A 56 -23.93 -11.95 51.68
N PRO A 57 -22.80 -11.42 52.17
CA PRO A 57 -22.77 -10.12 52.82
C PRO A 57 -21.79 -9.11 52.17
N ASP A 58 -22.37 -7.99 51.77
CA ASP A 58 -21.87 -6.61 51.84
C ASP A 58 -21.13 -6.24 53.16
N SER A 59 -20.43 -5.12 53.33
CA SER A 59 -19.85 -4.11 52.42
C SER A 59 -19.01 -3.09 53.25
N ASP A 60 -18.70 -1.95 52.62
CA ASP A 60 -18.41 -0.62 53.20
C ASP A 60 -16.95 -0.14 53.28
N ALA A 61 -16.77 1.07 52.72
CA ALA A 61 -15.68 1.99 52.98
C ALA A 61 -16.16 3.08 53.95
N ASP A 62 -15.25 3.92 54.48
CA ASP A 62 -15.18 5.34 54.07
C ASP A 62 -14.08 6.14 54.82
N SER A 63 -13.52 7.13 54.12
CA SER A 63 -13.07 8.45 54.56
C SER A 63 -12.07 8.72 55.71
N LEU A 64 -11.08 9.52 55.30
CA LEU A 64 -10.60 10.79 55.89
C LEU A 64 -9.46 10.81 56.91
N ALA A 65 -8.57 11.79 56.67
CA ALA A 65 -7.34 12.05 57.39
C ALA A 65 -7.53 13.03 58.57
N ARG A 66 -6.55 13.04 59.50
CA ARG A 66 -6.24 14.22 60.30
C ARG A 66 -4.77 14.24 60.74
N ALA A 67 -4.28 15.43 61.07
CA ALA A 67 -2.86 15.72 61.19
C ALA A 67 -2.42 16.07 62.63
N ALA A 68 -1.10 16.08 62.80
CA ALA A 68 -0.31 16.74 63.84
C ALA A 68 -0.46 16.28 65.31
N ASN A 69 0.67 15.92 65.91
CA ASN A 69 1.16 16.71 67.05
C ASN A 69 2.71 16.72 67.10
N VAL A 70 3.27 17.73 67.75
CA VAL A 70 4.72 17.93 68.00
C VAL A 70 4.95 17.93 69.52
N PRO A 71 6.11 17.46 69.99
CA PRO A 71 6.82 18.20 71.03
C PRO A 71 8.30 18.43 70.69
N ASP A 72 8.73 19.68 70.82
CA ASP A 72 10.14 20.09 70.84
C ASP A 72 10.74 19.80 72.23
N SER A 73 12.00 19.32 72.28
CA SER A 73 12.87 19.36 73.45
C SER A 73 14.33 19.04 73.12
N GLY A 74 15.12 20.07 72.80
CA GLY A 74 16.43 20.29 73.42
C GLY A 74 17.57 19.27 73.23
N ALA A 75 18.41 19.54 72.23
CA ALA A 75 19.88 19.42 72.23
C ALA A 75 20.59 18.33 73.06
N ASP A 76 21.26 17.40 72.35
CA ASP A 76 22.67 17.10 72.62
C ASP A 76 23.38 16.73 71.29
N SER A 77 24.67 17.07 71.17
CA SER A 77 25.46 16.83 69.93
C SER A 77 26.76 16.09 70.23
N PRO A 78 26.91 14.86 69.72
CA PRO A 78 28.21 14.24 69.47
C PRO A 78 28.49 14.11 67.96
N ASP A 79 29.72 14.38 67.55
CA ASP A 79 30.16 14.25 66.15
C ASP A 79 30.03 12.80 65.63
N VAL A 80 29.37 12.64 64.47
CA VAL A 80 29.46 11.42 63.66
C VAL A 80 29.76 11.81 62.21
N LEU A 81 31.05 11.71 61.88
CA LEU A 81 31.65 11.52 60.55
C LEU A 81 30.67 11.60 59.35
N THR A 82 30.72 12.72 58.62
CA THR A 82 30.27 12.76 57.23
C THR A 82 31.16 11.86 56.39
N SER A 83 30.67 10.67 56.04
CA SER A 83 31.32 9.83 55.04
C SER A 83 31.03 10.37 53.65
N ASP A 84 32.01 11.04 53.04
CA ASP A 84 31.97 11.34 51.61
C ASP A 84 31.92 10.01 50.82
N LEU A 85 30.74 9.71 50.27
CA LEU A 85 30.60 8.79 49.16
C LEU A 85 30.54 9.66 47.89
N PRO A 86 31.48 9.52 46.94
CA PRO A 86 31.39 10.25 45.68
C PRO A 86 30.12 9.82 44.92
N ALA A 87 29.45 10.78 44.29
CA ALA A 87 28.27 10.49 43.47
C ALA A 87 28.71 9.78 42.17
N PRO A 88 28.19 8.58 41.85
CA PRO A 88 28.69 7.77 40.73
C PRO A 88 28.41 8.38 39.35
N GLU A 89 27.48 9.32 39.26
CA GLU A 89 27.02 9.93 38.00
C GLU A 89 28.11 10.75 37.28
N GLN A 90 29.09 11.30 38.01
CA GLN A 90 30.14 12.14 37.41
C GLN A 90 31.22 11.33 36.69
N ASP A 91 31.68 10.23 37.27
CA ASP A 91 32.69 9.36 36.63
C ASP A 91 32.14 8.71 35.35
N SER A 92 30.87 8.28 35.36
CA SER A 92 30.21 7.69 34.18
C SER A 92 30.08 8.66 33.02
N SER A 93 29.71 9.93 33.28
CA SER A 93 29.63 10.96 32.24
C SER A 93 31.00 11.26 31.60
N VAL A 94 32.07 11.31 32.40
CA VAL A 94 33.43 11.57 31.88
C VAL A 94 33.96 10.39 31.07
N ALA A 95 33.64 9.15 31.46
CA ALA A 95 34.02 7.95 30.71
C ALA A 95 33.33 7.87 29.34
N LEU A 96 32.03 8.18 29.27
CA LEU A 96 31.28 8.18 28.01
C LEU A 96 31.85 9.19 27.01
N SER A 97 32.10 10.43 27.42
CA SER A 97 32.66 11.42 26.49
C SER A 97 34.11 11.15 26.06
N GLN A 98 34.87 10.34 26.80
CA GLN A 98 36.17 9.84 26.33
C GLN A 98 36.02 8.74 25.26
N LEU A 99 34.97 7.92 25.33
CA LEU A 99 34.64 6.95 24.29
C LEU A 99 34.06 7.63 23.04
N GLU A 100 33.23 8.66 23.20
CA GLU A 100 32.73 9.52 22.10
C GLU A 100 33.89 10.21 21.36
N GLU A 101 34.78 10.89 22.10
CA GLU A 101 35.98 11.53 21.54
C GLU A 101 36.86 10.50 20.81
N ARG A 102 37.08 9.32 21.40
CA ARG A 102 37.90 8.26 20.79
C ARG A 102 37.27 7.61 19.56
N ALA A 103 35.95 7.48 19.51
CA ALA A 103 35.22 7.01 18.33
C ALA A 103 35.31 8.03 17.18
N GLY A 104 35.25 9.33 17.50
CA GLY A 104 35.46 10.42 16.55
C GLY A 104 36.90 10.49 16.01
N GLU A 105 37.91 10.36 16.88
CA GLU A 105 39.32 10.26 16.46
C GLU A 105 39.52 9.13 15.44
N LEU A 106 38.97 7.94 15.73
CA LEU A 106 39.07 6.78 14.84
C LEU A 106 38.32 7.00 13.52
N ALA A 107 37.14 7.63 13.53
CA ALA A 107 36.41 7.97 12.31
C ALA A 107 37.21 8.93 11.40
N GLN A 108 37.85 9.95 11.98
CA GLN A 108 38.72 10.86 11.23
C GLN A 108 39.99 10.18 10.71
N GLU A 109 40.56 9.22 11.47
CA GLU A 109 41.69 8.40 11.04
C GLU A 109 41.31 7.51 9.83
N ILE A 110 40.11 6.92 9.84
CA ILE A 110 39.55 6.14 8.72
C ILE A 110 39.35 7.02 7.48
N ALA A 111 38.67 8.16 7.62
CA ALA A 111 38.39 9.07 6.51
C ALA A 111 39.69 9.59 5.86
N SER A 112 40.68 9.95 6.69
CA SER A 112 41.99 10.41 6.23
C SER A 112 42.76 9.30 5.48
N ALA A 113 42.70 8.06 5.96
CA ALA A 113 43.35 6.91 5.32
C ALA A 113 42.64 6.47 4.02
N LEU A 114 41.33 6.67 3.92
CA LEU A 114 40.55 6.48 2.69
C LEU A 114 40.89 7.55 1.64
N ALA A 115 40.81 8.83 2.01
CA ALA A 115 41.15 9.96 1.14
C ALA A 115 42.58 9.87 0.57
N ALA A 116 43.54 9.43 1.39
CA ALA A 116 44.94 9.21 0.99
C ALA A 116 45.14 8.01 0.03
N ALA A 117 44.16 7.13 -0.13
CA ALA A 117 44.19 6.00 -1.06
C ALA A 117 43.50 6.29 -2.41
N GLY A 118 42.93 7.49 -2.60
CA GLY A 118 42.16 7.85 -3.79
C GLY A 118 42.99 8.02 -5.07
N PRO A 119 42.37 7.84 -6.25
CA PRO A 119 43.02 8.03 -7.55
C PRO A 119 43.31 9.51 -7.83
N GLU A 120 44.38 9.80 -8.58
CA GLU A 120 44.75 11.19 -8.93
C GLU A 120 43.60 11.87 -9.72
N GLY A 121 43.01 12.92 -9.13
CA GLY A 121 41.89 13.67 -9.71
C GLY A 121 40.51 13.37 -9.10
N TRP A 122 40.41 12.62 -8.00
CA TRP A 122 39.15 12.49 -7.26
C TRP A 122 38.73 13.83 -6.60
N SER A 123 37.42 14.08 -6.54
CA SER A 123 36.82 15.27 -5.91
C SER A 123 35.65 14.96 -4.96
N ARG A 124 35.16 13.71 -4.93
CA ARG A 124 34.31 13.18 -3.84
C ARG A 124 34.63 11.71 -3.56
N LEU A 125 34.55 11.31 -2.30
CA LEU A 125 34.58 9.92 -1.83
C LEU A 125 33.27 9.60 -1.09
N GLU A 126 32.69 8.44 -1.40
CA GLU A 126 31.64 7.79 -0.61
C GLU A 126 32.15 6.42 -0.15
N ALA A 127 32.00 6.10 1.13
CA ALA A 127 32.34 4.78 1.67
C ALA A 127 31.25 4.26 2.61
N ALA A 128 30.93 2.97 2.51
CA ALA A 128 29.99 2.29 3.40
C ALA A 128 30.56 0.95 3.89
N PHE A 129 30.49 0.73 5.20
CA PHE A 129 30.97 -0.48 5.88
C PHE A 129 29.80 -1.14 6.61
N ALA A 130 29.24 -2.21 6.04
CA ALA A 130 28.12 -2.95 6.62
C ALA A 130 28.64 -4.19 7.35
N LEU A 131 28.79 -4.15 8.68
CA LEU A 131 29.61 -5.11 9.43
C LEU A 131 28.89 -5.80 10.61
N THR A 132 29.35 -7.03 10.88
CA THR A 132 29.02 -7.86 12.05
C THR A 132 30.27 -8.63 12.51
N VAL A 133 30.20 -9.29 13.67
CA VAL A 133 31.24 -10.26 14.13
C VAL A 133 31.47 -11.42 13.16
N ALA A 134 30.50 -11.72 12.28
CA ALA A 134 30.64 -12.74 11.24
C ALA A 134 31.33 -12.22 9.95
N GLY A 135 31.70 -10.94 9.91
CA GLY A 135 32.18 -10.24 8.71
C GLY A 135 31.14 -9.28 8.15
N GLY A 136 31.30 -8.88 6.89
CA GLY A 136 30.39 -7.91 6.26
C GLY A 136 30.87 -7.40 4.91
N VAL A 137 30.10 -6.46 4.35
CA VAL A 137 30.37 -5.82 3.05
C VAL A 137 31.06 -4.48 3.25
N ARG A 138 31.88 -4.09 2.27
CA ARG A 138 32.58 -2.80 2.23
C ARG A 138 32.49 -2.26 0.80
N THR A 139 32.10 -1.01 0.65
CA THR A 139 32.11 -0.29 -0.62
C THR A 139 32.85 1.01 -0.43
N VAL A 140 33.74 1.36 -1.35
CA VAL A 140 34.42 2.67 -1.43
C VAL A 140 34.40 3.09 -2.88
N PHE A 141 33.80 4.24 -3.14
CA PHE A 141 33.69 4.86 -4.45
C PHE A 141 34.36 6.23 -4.42
N PHE A 142 35.15 6.52 -5.46
CA PHE A 142 35.69 7.85 -5.73
C PHE A 142 35.05 8.39 -7.01
N TYR A 143 34.73 9.67 -7.01
CA TYR A 143 34.16 10.41 -8.14
C TYR A 143 35.14 11.51 -8.57
N ASP A 144 35.20 11.82 -9.87
CA ASP A 144 35.95 12.96 -10.43
C ASP A 144 35.02 14.14 -10.77
N ASP A 145 35.59 15.27 -11.22
CA ASP A 145 34.83 16.46 -11.66
C ASP A 145 33.88 16.22 -12.85
N ALA A 146 33.88 15.02 -13.44
CA ALA A 146 32.98 14.57 -14.49
C ALA A 146 32.02 13.46 -14.00
N ASP A 147 31.92 13.24 -12.69
CA ASP A 147 31.12 12.24 -11.99
C ASP A 147 31.44 10.78 -12.42
N GLN A 148 32.68 10.52 -12.83
CA GLN A 148 33.14 9.16 -13.18
C GLN A 148 33.53 8.37 -11.94
N VAL A 149 32.85 7.24 -11.74
CA VAL A 149 33.01 6.40 -10.54
C VAL A 149 34.18 5.41 -10.66
N ALA A 150 35.05 5.40 -9.66
CA ALA A 150 36.09 4.41 -9.45
C ALA A 150 35.89 3.68 -8.11
N GLN A 151 35.53 2.39 -8.16
CA GLN A 151 35.46 1.54 -6.96
C GLN A 151 36.85 1.05 -6.54
N VAL A 152 37.14 1.11 -5.23
CA VAL A 152 38.44 0.72 -4.65
C VAL A 152 38.21 -0.23 -3.46
N GLU A 153 39.09 -1.22 -3.31
CA GLU A 153 39.10 -2.09 -2.11
C GLU A 153 39.83 -1.39 -0.96
N PRO A 154 39.20 -1.21 0.22
CA PRO A 154 39.84 -0.56 1.37
C PRO A 154 41.03 -1.37 1.89
N SER A 155 42.06 -0.68 2.37
CA SER A 155 43.28 -1.34 2.86
C SER A 155 43.02 -2.20 4.11
N ALA A 156 43.96 -3.10 4.42
CA ALA A 156 43.91 -3.88 5.66
C ALA A 156 44.00 -2.98 6.92
N GLU A 157 44.69 -1.84 6.82
CA GLU A 157 44.83 -0.85 7.88
C GLU A 157 43.52 -0.09 8.11
N VAL A 158 42.86 0.37 7.04
CA VAL A 158 41.50 0.94 7.09
C VAL A 158 40.52 -0.10 7.66
N THR A 159 40.62 -1.36 7.23
CA THR A 159 39.79 -2.45 7.77
C THR A 159 39.97 -2.64 9.28
N GLU A 160 41.22 -2.59 9.78
CA GLU A 160 41.52 -2.70 11.21
C GLU A 160 41.09 -1.46 12.00
N LEU A 161 41.14 -0.27 11.40
CA LEU A 161 40.61 0.96 11.99
C LEU A 161 39.10 0.92 12.13
N VAL A 162 38.36 0.57 11.07
CA VAL A 162 36.89 0.41 11.09
C VAL A 162 36.45 -0.65 12.10
N GLY A 163 37.17 -1.77 12.19
CA GLY A 163 36.92 -2.80 13.22
C GLY A 163 37.05 -2.25 14.64
N ARG A 164 38.17 -1.58 14.94
CA ARG A 164 38.40 -0.93 16.26
C ARG A 164 37.39 0.19 16.55
N GLN A 165 36.97 0.94 15.54
CA GLN A 165 35.95 1.98 15.69
C GLN A 165 34.61 1.36 16.10
N ARG A 166 34.18 0.28 15.41
CA ARG A 166 32.95 -0.46 15.77
C ARG A 166 33.02 -1.05 17.19
N GLU A 167 34.18 -1.55 17.61
CA GLU A 167 34.40 -2.05 18.97
C GLU A 167 34.26 -0.94 20.03
N VAL A 168 34.80 0.27 19.79
CA VAL A 168 34.63 1.43 20.69
C VAL A 168 33.17 1.90 20.70
N SER A 169 32.52 2.00 19.54
CA SER A 169 31.09 2.34 19.45
C SER A 169 30.19 1.30 20.13
N ALA A 170 30.60 0.04 20.27
CA ALA A 170 29.82 -0.97 20.97
C ALA A 170 29.67 -0.70 22.48
N GLU A 171 30.54 0.12 23.08
CA GLU A 171 30.42 0.56 24.48
C GLU A 171 29.51 1.82 24.64
N LEU A 172 29.10 2.45 23.54
CA LEU A 172 28.26 3.64 23.51
C LEU A 172 26.76 3.30 23.39
N GLY A 173 26.12 2.92 24.49
CA GLY A 173 24.65 2.93 24.64
C GLY A 173 23.89 1.89 23.81
N ASP A 174 23.64 2.18 22.54
CA ASP A 174 22.76 1.43 21.63
C ASP A 174 23.42 0.17 21.00
N GLY A 175 24.67 -0.10 21.39
CA GLY A 175 25.53 -1.14 20.84
C GLY A 175 26.20 -0.70 19.54
N PRO A 176 26.91 -1.60 18.83
CA PRO A 176 27.61 -1.22 17.61
C PRO A 176 26.62 -0.84 16.49
N TRP A 177 27.00 0.08 15.61
CA TRP A 177 26.27 0.34 14.38
C TRP A 177 26.23 -0.88 13.45
N TRP A 178 25.27 -0.92 12.53
CA TRP A 178 25.21 -1.93 11.46
C TRP A 178 25.93 -1.48 10.20
N ARG A 179 25.75 -0.21 9.81
CA ARG A 179 26.56 0.44 8.77
C ARG A 179 27.21 1.72 9.31
N MET A 180 28.47 1.92 8.94
CA MET A 180 29.14 3.23 9.01
C MET A 180 29.21 3.79 7.60
N LEU A 181 28.75 5.01 7.42
CA LEU A 181 28.82 5.77 6.17
C LEU A 181 29.85 6.89 6.35
N ILE A 182 30.66 7.15 5.33
CA ILE A 182 31.66 8.22 5.33
C ILE A 182 31.61 8.89 3.96
N GLU A 183 31.34 10.20 3.93
CA GLU A 183 31.47 11.03 2.75
C GLU A 183 32.60 12.06 2.96
N VAL A 184 33.40 12.30 1.93
CA VAL A 184 34.50 13.29 1.94
C VAL A 184 34.50 14.05 0.63
N ASP A 185 34.53 15.38 0.68
CA ASP A 185 34.52 16.24 -0.50
C ASP A 185 35.90 16.76 -0.92
N SER A 186 35.94 17.67 -1.90
CA SER A 186 37.18 18.25 -2.43
C SER A 186 37.76 19.41 -1.60
N ASP A 187 36.97 20.02 -0.72
CA ASP A 187 37.45 21.01 0.26
C ASP A 187 37.99 20.33 1.53
N GLY A 188 37.67 19.04 1.72
CA GLY A 188 38.14 18.19 2.82
C GLY A 188 37.19 18.16 4.01
N GLU A 189 35.93 18.55 3.83
CA GLU A 189 34.89 18.30 4.83
C GLU A 189 34.59 16.79 4.88
N VAL A 190 34.31 16.27 6.08
CA VAL A 190 34.12 14.84 6.35
C VAL A 190 32.80 14.66 7.10
N GLU A 191 31.84 14.00 6.46
CA GLU A 191 30.58 13.60 7.08
C GLU A 191 30.64 12.11 7.43
N VAL A 192 30.20 11.75 8.64
CA VAL A 192 30.24 10.37 9.15
C VAL A 192 28.91 10.03 9.81
N ASP A 193 28.19 9.10 9.20
CA ASP A 193 26.85 8.68 9.62
C ASP A 193 26.89 7.23 10.14
N TYR A 194 26.04 6.93 11.13
CA TYR A 194 25.94 5.59 11.73
C TYR A 194 24.50 5.09 11.63
N ASP A 195 24.31 4.00 10.89
CA ASP A 195 23.01 3.40 10.62
C ASP A 195 22.76 2.23 11.59
N TYR A 196 21.75 2.42 12.46
CA TYR A 196 21.27 1.44 13.43
C TYR A 196 20.06 0.63 12.91
N GLY A 197 19.70 0.81 11.64
CA GLY A 197 18.63 0.10 10.96
C GLY A 197 17.27 0.76 11.08
N ASP A 198 17.18 2.07 11.26
CA ASP A 198 15.90 2.80 11.24
C ASP A 198 15.11 2.56 9.95
N VAL A 199 15.83 2.28 8.86
CA VAL A 199 15.28 1.77 7.60
C VAL A 199 16.00 0.49 7.13
N PRO A 200 15.34 -0.34 6.30
CA PRO A 200 15.98 -1.46 5.62
C PRO A 200 17.17 -0.98 4.79
N PHE A 201 18.31 -1.65 4.97
CA PHE A 201 19.52 -1.36 4.20
C PHE A 201 19.32 -1.66 2.71
N PRO A 202 20.09 -1.01 1.81
CA PRO A 202 20.21 -1.41 0.42
C PRO A 202 20.63 -2.89 0.27
N ASP A 203 20.17 -3.56 -0.80
CA ASP A 203 20.38 -5.01 -1.00
C ASP A 203 21.86 -5.40 -1.10
N GLU A 204 22.74 -4.49 -1.55
CA GLU A 204 24.20 -4.68 -1.58
C GLU A 204 24.88 -4.54 -0.21
N HIS A 205 24.21 -3.92 0.77
CA HIS A 205 24.66 -3.81 2.17
C HIS A 205 23.91 -4.77 3.12
N MET A 206 22.86 -5.44 2.65
CA MET A 206 22.14 -6.49 3.39
C MET A 206 23.00 -7.75 3.56
N LEU A 207 23.25 -8.13 4.82
CA LEU A 207 23.97 -9.36 5.17
C LEU A 207 23.02 -10.55 5.33
N ALA A 208 23.57 -11.77 5.33
CA ALA A 208 22.78 -12.97 5.59
C ALA A 208 22.18 -12.95 7.03
N PRO A 209 20.97 -13.50 7.27
CA PRO A 209 20.32 -13.48 8.59
C PRO A 209 21.20 -14.01 9.72
N GLU A 210 21.99 -15.05 9.44
CA GLU A 210 22.90 -15.68 10.40
C GLU A 210 24.01 -14.74 10.88
N ALA A 211 24.42 -13.75 10.08
CA ALA A 211 25.43 -12.76 10.46
C ALA A 211 24.90 -11.79 11.53
N TYR A 212 23.68 -11.29 11.33
CA TYR A 212 22.98 -10.45 12.32
C TYR A 212 22.66 -11.23 13.60
N VAL A 213 22.28 -12.51 13.50
CA VAL A 213 22.06 -13.37 14.68
C VAL A 213 23.36 -13.56 15.48
N ALA A 214 24.48 -13.84 14.82
CA ALA A 214 25.78 -13.97 15.48
C ALA A 214 26.23 -12.66 16.14
N ASP A 215 25.96 -11.50 15.53
CA ASP A 215 26.25 -10.20 16.14
C ASP A 215 25.42 -9.94 17.40
N LEU A 216 24.14 -10.36 17.41
CA LEU A 216 23.26 -10.23 18.58
C LEU A 216 23.56 -11.24 19.70
N GLU A 217 24.27 -12.34 19.40
CA GLU A 217 24.85 -13.22 20.42
C GLU A 217 26.09 -12.61 21.09
N ALA A 218 26.83 -11.75 20.38
CA ALA A 218 28.01 -11.04 20.89
C ALA A 218 27.67 -9.69 21.55
N PHE A 219 26.73 -8.95 20.97
CA PHE A 219 26.25 -7.63 21.38
C PHE A 219 24.71 -7.65 21.50
N PRO A 220 24.16 -8.20 22.60
CA PRO A 220 22.71 -8.29 22.78
C PRO A 220 22.06 -6.90 22.88
N ARG A 221 20.94 -6.71 22.16
CA ARG A 221 20.10 -5.50 22.23
C ARG A 221 18.73 -5.84 22.81
N GLU A 222 18.15 -4.91 23.56
CA GLU A 222 16.79 -5.04 24.11
C GLU A 222 15.70 -4.92 23.02
N TRP A 223 15.95 -4.08 22.01
CA TRP A 223 15.03 -3.83 20.90
C TRP A 223 15.73 -3.89 19.54
N LEU A 224 14.96 -4.09 18.47
CA LEU A 224 15.40 -4.03 17.08
C LEU A 224 14.30 -3.41 16.20
N PRO A 225 14.66 -2.62 15.17
CA PRO A 225 13.74 -2.21 14.11
C PRO A 225 12.95 -3.40 13.56
N VAL A 226 11.63 -3.23 13.38
CA VAL A 226 10.71 -4.37 13.17
C VAL A 226 11.03 -5.12 11.87
N TRP A 227 11.54 -4.43 10.85
CA TRP A 227 12.00 -5.06 9.62
C TRP A 227 13.22 -5.97 9.82
N LEU A 228 14.19 -5.57 10.65
CA LEU A 228 15.40 -6.37 10.92
C LEU A 228 15.04 -7.55 11.81
N ALA A 229 14.23 -7.30 12.85
CA ALA A 229 13.68 -8.33 13.73
C ALA A 229 12.86 -9.37 12.91
N ALA A 230 12.06 -8.94 11.94
CA ALA A 230 11.37 -9.81 11.00
C ALA A 230 12.36 -10.57 10.09
N TYR A 231 13.35 -9.89 9.50
CA TYR A 231 14.34 -10.50 8.60
C TYR A 231 15.04 -11.70 9.25
N ILE A 232 15.47 -11.57 10.51
CA ILE A 232 16.12 -12.66 11.25
C ILE A 232 15.15 -13.67 11.91
N ARG A 233 13.90 -13.28 12.27
CA ARG A 233 13.00 -14.13 13.08
C ARG A 233 11.72 -14.59 12.36
N HIS A 234 11.41 -14.14 11.14
CA HIS A 234 10.11 -14.45 10.49
C HIS A 234 9.92 -15.95 10.26
N GLY A 235 10.97 -16.69 9.89
CA GLY A 235 10.95 -18.15 9.73
C GLY A 235 9.89 -18.64 8.73
N ASN A 236 9.52 -17.82 7.75
CA ASN A 236 8.40 -18.05 6.82
C ASN A 236 7.03 -18.32 7.51
N ARG A 237 6.82 -17.85 8.76
CA ARG A 237 5.55 -18.06 9.50
C ARG A 237 4.32 -17.46 8.81
N GLN A 238 4.49 -16.39 8.04
CA GLN A 238 3.44 -15.76 7.23
C GLN A 238 3.32 -16.34 5.80
N TRP A 239 4.19 -17.27 5.39
CA TRP A 239 4.21 -17.82 4.03
C TRP A 239 3.06 -18.82 3.80
N ARG A 240 2.17 -18.51 2.85
CA ARG A 240 0.96 -19.27 2.52
C ARG A 240 0.99 -19.76 1.07
N SER A 241 1.72 -20.85 0.81
CA SER A 241 1.68 -21.56 -0.49
C SER A 241 0.30 -22.16 -0.78
N PRO A 242 -0.05 -22.48 -2.05
CA PRO A 242 -1.30 -23.14 -2.40
C PRO A 242 -1.56 -24.45 -1.64
N GLN A 243 -0.51 -25.23 -1.37
CA GLN A 243 -0.60 -26.47 -0.60
C GLN A 243 -0.91 -26.18 0.87
N GLN A 244 -0.23 -25.21 1.50
CA GLN A 244 -0.49 -24.81 2.88
C GLN A 244 -1.90 -24.20 3.04
N ALA A 245 -2.30 -23.30 2.14
CA ALA A 245 -3.64 -22.70 2.12
C ALA A 245 -4.73 -23.78 2.00
N ALA A 246 -4.57 -24.72 1.06
CA ALA A 246 -5.52 -25.80 0.85
C ALA A 246 -5.54 -26.84 1.98
N VAL A 247 -4.49 -26.96 2.81
CA VAL A 247 -4.51 -27.77 4.04
C VAL A 247 -5.20 -27.02 5.18
N ARG A 248 -4.81 -25.75 5.42
CA ARG A 248 -5.37 -24.92 6.51
C ARG A 248 -6.87 -24.68 6.31
N ALA A 249 -7.31 -24.27 5.12
CA ALA A 249 -8.73 -24.12 4.79
C ALA A 249 -9.54 -25.45 4.76
N ARG A 250 -8.91 -26.61 4.99
CA ARG A 250 -9.62 -27.85 5.37
C ARG A 250 -9.69 -27.99 6.88
N ALA A 251 -8.55 -27.93 7.57
CA ALA A 251 -8.48 -27.99 9.03
C ALA A 251 -9.42 -26.97 9.70
N ASP A 252 -9.41 -25.70 9.27
CA ASP A 252 -10.25 -24.62 9.79
C ASP A 252 -11.75 -24.99 9.69
N ARG A 253 -12.19 -25.55 8.55
CA ARG A 253 -13.58 -26.00 8.35
C ARG A 253 -13.91 -27.25 9.17
N ASP A 254 -12.96 -28.17 9.33
CA ASP A 254 -13.14 -29.38 10.13
C ASP A 254 -13.29 -29.07 11.64
N ILE A 255 -12.73 -27.95 12.11
CA ILE A 255 -12.88 -27.46 13.50
C ILE A 255 -13.89 -26.30 13.67
N GLY A 256 -14.49 -25.82 12.58
CA GLY A 256 -15.49 -24.74 12.61
C GLY A 256 -14.95 -23.32 12.74
N VAL A 257 -13.65 -23.10 12.51
CA VAL A 257 -13.07 -21.74 12.37
C VAL A 257 -13.60 -21.11 11.08
N ALA A 258 -14.29 -19.98 11.24
CA ALA A 258 -14.89 -19.20 10.17
C ALA A 258 -14.23 -17.82 10.06
N ALA A 259 -14.28 -17.24 8.87
CA ALA A 259 -13.83 -15.88 8.63
C ALA A 259 -14.67 -14.86 9.41
N VAL A 260 -14.04 -13.79 9.90
CA VAL A 260 -14.73 -12.63 10.48
C VAL A 260 -15.18 -11.73 9.33
N ARG A 261 -16.49 -11.53 9.17
CA ARG A 261 -17.01 -10.59 8.18
C ARG A 261 -16.64 -9.15 8.58
N SER A 262 -15.98 -8.44 7.66
CA SER A 262 -15.76 -7.00 7.74
C SER A 262 -17.02 -6.30 7.24
N HIS A 263 -17.63 -5.47 8.08
CA HIS A 263 -18.84 -4.73 7.75
C HIS A 263 -18.51 -3.30 7.31
N ASP A 264 -17.77 -2.58 8.14
CA ASP A 264 -17.59 -1.12 8.02
C ASP A 264 -16.12 -0.71 7.76
N ASP A 265 -15.19 -1.66 7.73
CA ASP A 265 -13.76 -1.36 7.53
C ASP A 265 -13.46 -0.76 6.14
N PHE A 266 -14.13 -1.27 5.10
CA PHE A 266 -13.92 -0.87 3.70
C PHE A 266 -15.23 -0.84 2.92
N PRO A 267 -15.39 0.09 1.93
CA PRO A 267 -16.50 0.06 1.01
C PRO A 267 -16.50 -1.21 0.15
N ALA A 268 -17.64 -1.53 -0.47
CA ALA A 268 -17.77 -2.68 -1.36
C ALA A 268 -16.68 -2.69 -2.45
N LEU A 269 -16.18 -3.87 -2.82
CA LEU A 269 -15.05 -4.02 -3.75
C LEU A 269 -15.13 -3.15 -5.05
N PRO A 270 -16.27 -2.99 -5.74
CA PRO A 270 -16.34 -2.14 -6.93
C PRO A 270 -16.00 -0.68 -6.62
N VAL A 271 -16.51 -0.17 -5.49
CA VAL A 271 -16.30 1.20 -5.01
C VAL A 271 -14.88 1.39 -4.48
N ALA A 272 -14.36 0.40 -3.73
CA ALA A 272 -12.96 0.40 -3.27
C ALA A 272 -11.97 0.46 -4.45
N TRP A 273 -12.24 -0.33 -5.50
CA TRP A 273 -11.45 -0.35 -6.74
C TRP A 273 -11.56 0.96 -7.52
N ALA A 274 -12.79 1.47 -7.70
CA ALA A 274 -13.04 2.74 -8.38
C ALA A 274 -12.27 3.90 -7.75
N ARG A 275 -12.38 4.05 -6.43
CA ARG A 275 -11.69 5.12 -5.68
C ARG A 275 -10.17 4.99 -5.69
N TRP A 276 -9.64 3.77 -5.60
CA TRP A 276 -8.19 3.53 -5.74
C TRP A 276 -7.69 4.02 -7.10
N ALA A 277 -8.43 3.71 -8.17
CA ALA A 277 -8.10 4.14 -9.52
C ALA A 277 -8.25 5.66 -9.73
N THR A 278 -9.26 6.30 -9.11
CA THR A 278 -9.39 7.77 -9.13
C THR A 278 -8.19 8.45 -8.46
N ILE A 279 -7.74 7.98 -7.29
CA ILE A 279 -6.56 8.53 -6.63
C ILE A 279 -5.30 8.26 -7.46
N ALA A 280 -5.12 7.04 -7.97
CA ALA A 280 -3.98 6.69 -8.83
C ALA A 280 -3.91 7.57 -10.10
N ALA A 281 -5.05 7.81 -10.74
CA ALA A 281 -5.15 8.71 -11.88
C ALA A 281 -4.83 10.16 -11.52
N ALA A 282 -5.22 10.64 -10.34
CA ALA A 282 -4.88 11.99 -9.88
C ALA A 282 -3.37 12.16 -9.60
N PHE A 283 -2.72 11.17 -8.98
CA PHE A 283 -1.26 11.20 -8.80
C PHE A 283 -0.51 11.19 -10.15
N VAL A 284 -0.98 10.42 -11.13
CA VAL A 284 -0.40 10.41 -12.49
C VAL A 284 -0.68 11.73 -13.22
N ALA A 285 -1.88 12.30 -13.10
CA ALA A 285 -2.24 13.57 -13.75
C ALA A 285 -1.29 14.71 -13.35
N VAL A 286 -0.95 14.83 -12.06
CA VAL A 286 0.00 15.85 -11.57
C VAL A 286 1.48 15.46 -11.75
N GLY A 287 1.78 14.45 -12.57
CA GLY A 287 3.14 14.01 -12.88
C GLY A 287 3.90 13.39 -11.69
N SER A 288 3.23 12.99 -10.61
CA SER A 288 3.89 12.46 -9.42
C SER A 288 4.40 11.04 -9.67
N GLU A 289 5.71 10.83 -9.56
CA GLU A 289 6.34 9.50 -9.68
C GLU A 289 5.91 8.50 -8.58
N TRP A 290 5.37 9.02 -7.47
CA TRP A 290 4.99 8.27 -6.27
C TRP A 290 3.46 8.10 -6.12
N GLY A 291 3.04 7.45 -5.02
CA GLY A 291 1.62 7.27 -4.67
C GLY A 291 0.95 6.06 -5.34
N PRO A 292 -0.39 5.97 -5.31
CA PRO A 292 -1.12 4.80 -5.79
C PRO A 292 -0.98 4.57 -7.30
N ARG A 293 -1.01 3.30 -7.70
CA ARG A 293 -1.01 2.86 -9.11
C ARG A 293 -2.02 1.75 -9.36
N ILE A 294 -2.50 1.70 -10.60
CA ILE A 294 -3.25 0.60 -11.19
C ILE A 294 -2.36 -0.10 -12.21
N LEU A 295 -2.27 -1.43 -12.07
CA LEU A 295 -1.74 -2.39 -13.02
C LEU A 295 -2.89 -3.36 -13.40
N PRO A 296 -2.73 -4.23 -14.43
CA PRO A 296 -3.78 -5.17 -14.82
C PRO A 296 -4.26 -6.02 -13.63
N ALA A 297 -5.51 -5.78 -13.19
CA ALA A 297 -6.14 -6.44 -12.04
C ALA A 297 -5.40 -6.29 -10.68
N LEU A 298 -4.54 -5.28 -10.53
CA LEU A 298 -3.75 -5.05 -9.31
C LEU A 298 -3.64 -3.55 -8.99
N GLY A 299 -4.12 -3.13 -7.82
CA GLY A 299 -3.81 -1.83 -7.22
C GLY A 299 -2.58 -1.95 -6.32
N VAL A 300 -1.63 -1.03 -6.45
CA VAL A 300 -0.43 -0.94 -5.62
C VAL A 300 -0.40 0.43 -4.94
N PHE A 301 -0.04 0.46 -3.65
CA PHE A 301 0.21 1.68 -2.90
C PHE A 301 1.32 1.45 -1.87
N GLU A 302 2.23 2.41 -1.80
CA GLU A 302 3.29 2.53 -0.80
C GLU A 302 3.38 4.03 -0.47
N GLY A 303 3.22 4.38 0.81
CA GLY A 303 3.30 5.76 1.31
C GLY A 303 4.71 6.15 1.76
N SER A 304 4.91 7.45 2.00
CA SER A 304 6.20 8.03 2.45
C SER A 304 6.82 7.26 3.63
N ALA A 305 6.00 6.93 4.64
CA ALA A 305 6.41 6.19 5.83
C ALA A 305 6.46 4.65 5.65
N ARG A 306 6.96 4.14 4.50
CA ARG A 306 7.19 2.69 4.19
C ARG A 306 6.03 1.73 4.51
N SER A 307 4.81 2.28 4.55
CA SER A 307 3.55 1.61 4.83
C SER A 307 2.82 1.43 3.50
N GLY A 308 2.23 0.26 3.25
CA GLY A 308 1.69 -0.01 1.92
C GLY A 308 0.91 -1.31 1.80
N SER A 309 0.18 -1.42 0.69
CA SER A 309 -0.68 -2.56 0.38
C SER A 309 -0.86 -2.81 -1.11
N THR A 310 -1.37 -4.01 -1.39
CA THR A 310 -1.78 -4.45 -2.74
C THR A 310 -3.22 -4.92 -2.70
N LEU A 311 -4.02 -4.42 -3.64
CA LEU A 311 -5.39 -4.86 -3.91
C LEU A 311 -5.40 -5.70 -5.20
N TYR A 312 -5.35 -7.03 -5.06
CA TYR A 312 -5.51 -7.96 -6.18
C TYR A 312 -7.01 -8.17 -6.44
N VAL A 313 -7.48 -7.86 -7.66
CA VAL A 313 -8.83 -8.18 -8.14
C VAL A 313 -8.76 -9.46 -8.96
N LEU A 314 -9.70 -10.39 -8.76
CA LEU A 314 -9.61 -11.76 -9.28
C LEU A 314 -10.91 -12.20 -9.98
N PRO A 315 -10.83 -13.04 -11.03
CA PRO A 315 -12.00 -13.54 -11.74
C PRO A 315 -13.05 -14.20 -10.84
N GLY A 316 -14.33 -13.91 -11.12
CA GLY A 316 -15.48 -14.39 -10.36
C GLY A 316 -15.73 -13.60 -9.07
N GLY A 317 -15.66 -12.27 -9.12
CA GLY A 317 -16.06 -11.39 -8.02
C GLY A 317 -15.28 -11.60 -6.73
N ARG A 318 -13.95 -11.77 -6.81
CA ARG A 318 -13.06 -12.00 -5.65
C ARG A 318 -11.95 -10.96 -5.60
N ALA A 319 -11.42 -10.68 -4.41
CA ALA A 319 -10.22 -9.86 -4.26
C ALA A 319 -9.44 -10.18 -2.97
N VAL A 320 -8.21 -9.68 -2.88
CA VAL A 320 -7.42 -9.63 -1.65
C VAL A 320 -6.83 -8.24 -1.50
N LEU A 321 -7.11 -7.58 -0.37
CA LEU A 321 -6.43 -6.39 0.10
C LEU A 321 -5.50 -6.80 1.23
N SER A 322 -4.19 -6.68 1.05
CA SER A 322 -3.22 -7.05 2.09
C SER A 322 -1.99 -6.16 2.05
N GLY A 323 -1.30 -6.01 3.18
CA GLY A 323 -0.24 -5.03 3.31
C GLY A 323 0.45 -5.03 4.68
N GLY A 324 1.29 -4.03 4.89
CA GLY A 324 1.96 -3.78 6.16
C GLY A 324 1.91 -2.30 6.50
N VAL A 325 1.52 -2.00 7.73
CA VAL A 325 1.79 -0.72 8.38
C VAL A 325 3.23 -0.77 8.90
N TRP A 326 3.98 0.32 8.75
CA TRP A 326 5.35 0.41 9.25
C TRP A 326 5.39 0.33 10.78
N ASP A 327 6.37 -0.40 11.30
CA ASP A 327 6.54 -0.75 12.73
C ASP A 327 5.22 -1.16 13.45
N ALA A 328 4.34 -1.88 12.74
CA ALA A 328 3.04 -2.31 13.26
C ALA A 328 3.16 -2.96 14.66
N PRO A 329 2.43 -2.48 15.69
CA PRO A 329 2.61 -2.91 17.08
C PRO A 329 2.53 -4.43 17.29
N GLU A 330 1.64 -5.11 16.57
CA GLU A 330 1.50 -6.58 16.58
C GLU A 330 2.76 -7.30 16.10
N LEU A 331 3.47 -6.73 15.12
CA LEU A 331 4.72 -7.30 14.60
C LEU A 331 5.90 -6.94 15.51
N ASN A 332 5.93 -5.73 16.07
CA ASN A 332 6.92 -5.37 17.09
C ASN A 332 6.86 -6.33 18.29
N ALA A 333 5.68 -6.50 18.89
CA ALA A 333 5.48 -7.40 20.03
C ALA A 333 5.81 -8.86 19.65
N ALA A 334 5.47 -9.31 18.44
CA ALA A 334 5.72 -10.68 18.01
C ALA A 334 7.19 -10.98 17.64
N TYR A 335 7.99 -9.97 17.27
CA TYR A 335 9.40 -10.14 16.91
C TYR A 335 10.39 -9.73 18.00
N ASN A 336 10.07 -8.75 18.85
CA ASN A 336 10.94 -8.28 19.93
C ASN A 336 10.51 -8.80 21.31
N GLU A 337 9.22 -8.74 21.63
CA GLU A 337 8.70 -9.15 22.96
C GLU A 337 8.34 -10.65 23.03
N GLY A 338 8.34 -11.36 21.89
CA GLY A 338 8.05 -12.80 21.81
C GLY A 338 6.56 -13.16 21.84
N ALA A 339 5.66 -12.20 21.57
CA ALA A 339 4.23 -12.45 21.43
C ALA A 339 3.91 -13.40 20.25
N PRO A 340 2.75 -14.05 20.22
CA PRO A 340 2.29 -14.75 19.02
C PRO A 340 2.11 -13.76 17.86
N LEU A 341 2.51 -14.16 16.64
CA LEU A 341 2.12 -13.44 15.42
C LEU A 341 0.59 -13.56 15.23
N PRO A 342 -0.10 -12.50 14.78
CA PRO A 342 -1.54 -12.55 14.51
C PRO A 342 -1.85 -13.56 13.39
N ASP A 343 -2.92 -14.33 13.54
CA ASP A 343 -3.40 -15.24 12.52
C ASP A 343 -4.22 -14.48 11.47
N LEU A 344 -3.52 -13.78 10.59
CA LEU A 344 -4.11 -13.01 9.47
C LEU A 344 -4.87 -13.87 8.45
N TYR A 345 -4.87 -15.20 8.59
CA TYR A 345 -5.49 -16.11 7.63
C TYR A 345 -6.42 -17.19 8.22
N ALA A 346 -6.87 -17.05 9.47
CA ALA A 346 -7.84 -17.96 10.09
C ALA A 346 -9.15 -17.99 9.27
N GLY A 347 -9.58 -19.19 8.84
CA GLY A 347 -10.79 -19.35 8.03
C GLY A 347 -10.68 -18.80 6.60
N ALA A 348 -9.50 -18.33 6.18
CA ALA A 348 -9.32 -17.77 4.84
C ALA A 348 -9.38 -18.87 3.76
N PRO A 349 -10.01 -18.64 2.60
CA PRO A 349 -10.13 -19.62 1.52
C PRO A 349 -8.80 -20.22 1.04
N ALA A 350 -8.90 -21.41 0.46
CA ALA A 350 -7.75 -22.13 -0.12
C ALA A 350 -7.08 -21.40 -1.30
N TRP A 351 -7.75 -20.42 -1.91
CA TRP A 351 -7.22 -19.60 -3.00
C TRP A 351 -6.48 -18.34 -2.52
N VAL A 352 -6.67 -17.92 -1.27
CA VAL A 352 -5.85 -16.86 -0.64
C VAL A 352 -4.46 -17.44 -0.40
N THR A 353 -3.48 -17.00 -1.19
CA THR A 353 -2.12 -17.54 -1.27
C THR A 353 -1.13 -16.44 -1.63
N ASN A 354 0.17 -16.69 -1.49
CA ASN A 354 1.22 -15.72 -1.81
C ASN A 354 1.22 -15.19 -3.26
N GLN A 355 0.47 -15.79 -4.18
CA GLN A 355 0.31 -15.29 -5.55
C GLN A 355 -0.65 -14.08 -5.63
N VAL A 356 -1.39 -13.82 -4.56
CA VAL A 356 -2.42 -12.76 -4.44
C VAL A 356 -2.32 -12.04 -3.08
N LEU A 357 -1.19 -12.17 -2.39
CA LEU A 357 -0.88 -11.46 -1.14
C LEU A 357 0.26 -10.47 -1.41
N ASN A 358 0.32 -9.41 -0.61
CA ASN A 358 1.43 -8.46 -0.65
C ASN A 358 2.78 -9.16 -0.38
N PRO A 359 3.87 -8.83 -1.13
CA PRO A 359 5.19 -9.43 -0.95
C PRO A 359 5.74 -9.41 0.49
N ARG A 360 5.28 -8.48 1.33
CA ARG A 360 5.59 -8.44 2.78
C ARG A 360 5.29 -9.74 3.52
N ALA A 361 4.32 -10.56 3.07
CA ALA A 361 4.07 -11.89 3.64
C ALA A 361 5.28 -12.85 3.50
N GLY A 362 6.11 -12.67 2.47
CA GLY A 362 7.39 -13.37 2.33
C GLY A 362 8.45 -12.84 3.27
N ARG A 363 8.54 -11.51 3.42
CA ARG A 363 9.51 -10.82 4.30
C ARG A 363 9.10 -10.80 5.79
N GLY A 364 7.96 -11.38 6.15
CA GLY A 364 7.44 -11.42 7.53
C GLY A 364 6.79 -10.11 8.02
N LEU A 365 6.52 -9.18 7.11
CA LEU A 365 6.09 -7.80 7.40
C LEU A 365 4.64 -7.52 7.00
N GLN A 366 3.81 -8.55 6.78
CA GLN A 366 2.38 -8.35 6.57
C GLN A 366 1.72 -8.14 7.94
N SER A 367 1.02 -7.02 8.14
CA SER A 367 0.24 -6.74 9.36
C SER A 367 -1.27 -6.86 9.15
N PHE A 368 -1.74 -6.95 7.90
CA PHE A 368 -3.15 -7.18 7.59
C PHE A 368 -3.38 -7.98 6.30
N CYS A 369 -4.45 -8.78 6.32
CA CYS A 369 -5.03 -9.45 5.16
C CYS A 369 -6.56 -9.41 5.23
N TYR A 370 -7.18 -8.92 4.15
CA TYR A 370 -8.61 -8.90 3.91
C TYR A 370 -8.88 -9.59 2.56
N TRP A 371 -9.97 -10.34 2.46
CA TRP A 371 -10.40 -10.94 1.19
C TRP A 371 -11.88 -10.69 0.92
N TRP A 372 -12.22 -10.45 -0.34
CA TRP A 372 -13.59 -10.29 -0.80
C TRP A 372 -14.08 -11.59 -1.41
N GLU A 373 -15.19 -12.11 -0.91
CA GLU A 373 -15.87 -13.29 -1.47
C GLU A 373 -17.37 -13.23 -1.11
N GLY A 374 -18.24 -13.49 -2.10
CA GLY A 374 -19.69 -13.55 -1.88
C GLY A 374 -20.34 -12.21 -1.50
N GLY A 375 -19.86 -11.10 -2.06
CA GLY A 375 -20.45 -9.77 -1.82
C GLY A 375 -20.08 -9.12 -0.48
N ALA A 376 -19.01 -9.58 0.16
CA ALA A 376 -18.54 -9.04 1.43
C ALA A 376 -17.02 -9.12 1.58
N TRP A 377 -16.46 -8.18 2.34
CA TRP A 377 -15.12 -8.28 2.89
C TRP A 377 -15.08 -9.22 4.09
N HIS A 378 -13.99 -9.96 4.22
CA HIS A 378 -13.71 -10.88 5.31
C HIS A 378 -12.26 -10.70 5.76
N ARG A 379 -12.01 -10.99 7.03
CA ARG A 379 -10.69 -10.96 7.66
C ARG A 379 -10.56 -12.07 8.70
N ALA A 380 -9.36 -12.20 9.26
CA ALA A 380 -9.10 -12.95 10.48
C ALA A 380 -8.68 -11.96 11.58
N GLU A 381 -7.50 -12.15 12.19
CA GLU A 381 -6.95 -11.24 13.23
C GLU A 381 -6.36 -9.93 12.67
N SER A 382 -6.72 -9.55 11.44
CA SER A 382 -6.31 -8.27 10.85
C SER A 382 -6.94 -7.08 11.59
N PRO A 383 -6.19 -6.00 11.88
CA PRO A 383 -6.72 -4.83 12.57
C PRO A 383 -7.76 -4.08 11.72
N THR A 384 -8.62 -3.31 12.39
CA THR A 384 -9.66 -2.45 11.81
C THR A 384 -9.07 -1.29 10.99
N SER A 385 -9.88 -0.73 10.08
CA SER A 385 -9.37 0.22 9.07
C SER A 385 -8.89 1.57 9.62
N ASP A 386 -9.31 1.96 10.82
CA ASP A 386 -8.76 3.10 11.58
C ASP A 386 -7.25 2.97 11.83
N ARG A 387 -6.74 1.73 11.91
CA ARG A 387 -5.32 1.42 12.09
C ARG A 387 -4.59 1.14 10.77
N LEU A 388 -5.22 1.35 9.62
CA LEU A 388 -4.70 1.05 8.28
C LEU A 388 -4.51 2.28 7.39
N SER A 389 -4.80 3.49 7.89
CA SER A 389 -4.74 4.76 7.15
C SER A 389 -3.39 5.03 6.46
N ALA A 390 -2.27 4.67 7.09
CA ALA A 390 -0.94 4.83 6.51
C ALA A 390 -0.63 3.83 5.37
N ALA A 391 -1.35 2.71 5.28
CA ALA A 391 -1.04 1.59 4.40
C ALA A 391 -2.06 1.35 3.28
N VAL A 392 -3.16 2.09 3.24
CA VAL A 392 -4.21 2.03 2.21
C VAL A 392 -4.50 3.47 1.76
N PRO A 393 -4.66 3.75 0.44
CA PRO A 393 -4.98 5.11 -0.02
C PRO A 393 -6.40 5.53 0.40
N GLY A 394 -6.72 6.82 0.19
CA GLY A 394 -7.91 7.57 0.65
C GLY A 394 -9.34 7.08 0.32
N ILE A 395 -9.57 5.77 0.15
CA ILE A 395 -10.76 5.18 -0.47
C ILE A 395 -12.01 5.09 0.43
N TRP A 396 -11.93 5.46 1.71
CA TRP A 396 -12.98 5.15 2.71
C TRP A 396 -14.33 5.83 2.41
N THR A 397 -14.33 7.12 2.07
CA THR A 397 -15.53 7.89 1.72
C THR A 397 -15.33 8.67 0.41
N VAL A 398 -16.41 9.20 -0.17
CA VAL A 398 -16.32 10.10 -1.33
C VAL A 398 -15.58 11.38 -0.95
N ASP A 399 -15.87 11.95 0.22
CA ASP A 399 -15.25 13.17 0.72
C ASP A 399 -13.73 13.00 0.90
N THR A 400 -13.27 11.87 1.48
CA THR A 400 -11.84 11.63 1.63
C THR A 400 -11.12 11.53 0.28
N VAL A 401 -11.75 10.93 -0.75
CA VAL A 401 -11.16 10.92 -2.10
C VAL A 401 -11.10 12.33 -2.70
N ILE A 402 -12.15 13.15 -2.53
CA ILE A 402 -12.15 14.55 -2.95
C ILE A 402 -11.04 15.33 -2.24
N ASP A 403 -10.84 15.12 -0.94
CA ASP A 403 -9.81 15.79 -0.15
C ASP A 403 -8.39 15.37 -0.57
N VAL A 404 -8.14 14.07 -0.82
CA VAL A 404 -6.85 13.59 -1.35
C VAL A 404 -6.57 14.19 -2.73
N VAL A 405 -7.54 14.15 -3.64
CA VAL A 405 -7.36 14.65 -5.01
C VAL A 405 -7.21 16.17 -5.03
N GLY A 406 -7.95 16.89 -4.19
CA GLY A 406 -7.83 18.35 -4.06
C GLY A 406 -6.55 18.83 -3.40
N GLY A 407 -5.95 18.00 -2.53
CA GLY A 407 -4.61 18.24 -2.00
C GLY A 407 -3.54 18.22 -3.10
N LEU A 408 -3.65 17.35 -4.10
CA LEU A 408 -2.72 17.25 -5.22
C LEU A 408 -2.79 18.45 -6.17
N VAL A 409 -4.01 18.96 -6.43
CA VAL A 409 -4.24 20.13 -7.31
C VAL A 409 -4.05 21.46 -6.55
N GLY A 410 -3.80 21.41 -5.24
CA GLY A 410 -3.60 22.59 -4.39
C GLY A 410 -4.87 23.42 -4.13
N GLY A 411 -6.05 22.83 -4.34
CA GLY A 411 -7.34 23.52 -4.42
C GLY A 411 -8.41 23.03 -3.43
N SER A 412 -8.03 22.39 -2.32
CA SER A 412 -8.95 21.69 -1.41
C SER A 412 -10.10 22.53 -0.81
N GLU A 413 -9.98 23.86 -0.79
CA GLU A 413 -11.00 24.83 -0.35
C GLU A 413 -11.87 25.43 -1.49
N ASP A 414 -11.63 25.06 -2.76
CA ASP A 414 -12.38 25.59 -3.91
C ASP A 414 -13.64 24.75 -4.22
N ASP A 415 -14.83 25.35 -4.09
CA ASP A 415 -16.12 24.73 -4.39
C ASP A 415 -16.21 24.19 -5.83
N GLU A 416 -15.59 24.85 -6.82
CA GLU A 416 -15.62 24.40 -8.23
C GLU A 416 -14.74 23.16 -8.42
N MET A 417 -13.53 23.16 -7.83
CA MET A 417 -12.64 21.99 -7.78
C MET A 417 -13.29 20.81 -7.05
N ARG A 418 -13.91 21.05 -5.88
CA ARG A 418 -14.59 20.00 -5.09
C ARG A 418 -15.76 19.40 -5.86
N SER A 419 -16.50 20.22 -6.60
CA SER A 419 -17.56 19.77 -7.51
C SER A 419 -17.03 18.89 -8.64
N ALA A 420 -15.95 19.31 -9.32
CA ALA A 420 -15.32 18.54 -10.38
C ALA A 420 -14.76 17.19 -9.88
N ALA A 421 -14.09 17.17 -8.72
CA ALA A 421 -13.63 15.95 -8.07
C ALA A 421 -14.79 15.01 -7.67
N ALA A 422 -15.89 15.55 -7.14
CA ALA A 422 -17.09 14.76 -6.84
C ALA A 422 -17.70 14.11 -8.11
N VAL A 423 -17.73 14.84 -9.22
CA VAL A 423 -18.18 14.32 -10.52
C VAL A 423 -17.26 13.21 -11.03
N LEU A 424 -15.93 13.37 -10.91
CA LEU A 424 -14.96 12.34 -11.30
C LEU A 424 -15.09 11.07 -10.46
N VAL A 425 -15.25 11.19 -9.13
CA VAL A 425 -15.47 10.02 -8.24
C VAL A 425 -16.79 9.34 -8.57
N ALA A 426 -17.87 10.08 -8.79
CA ALA A 426 -19.17 9.51 -9.16
C ALA A 426 -19.13 8.81 -10.52
N ALA A 427 -18.41 9.37 -11.50
CA ALA A 427 -18.20 8.73 -12.80
C ALA A 427 -17.35 7.45 -12.69
N ALA A 428 -16.35 7.43 -11.79
CA ALA A 428 -15.53 6.25 -11.53
C ALA A 428 -16.30 5.14 -10.81
N GLU A 429 -17.08 5.46 -9.76
CA GLU A 429 -17.94 4.49 -9.07
C GLU A 429 -19.02 3.90 -9.98
N ALA A 430 -19.47 4.66 -11.00
CA ALA A 430 -20.39 4.19 -12.03
C ALA A 430 -19.71 3.51 -13.24
N GLY A 431 -18.37 3.52 -13.33
CA GLY A 431 -17.60 2.93 -14.43
C GLY A 431 -17.76 3.63 -15.79
N VAL A 432 -18.01 4.95 -15.79
CA VAL A 432 -18.34 5.73 -17.00
C VAL A 432 -17.42 6.94 -17.25
N VAL A 433 -16.21 6.94 -16.71
CA VAL A 433 -15.27 8.08 -16.80
C VAL A 433 -14.92 8.41 -18.26
N THR A 434 -14.73 9.71 -18.54
CA THR A 434 -14.32 10.24 -19.85
C THR A 434 -13.12 11.18 -19.69
N ARG A 435 -12.48 11.55 -20.82
CA ARG A 435 -11.42 12.56 -20.83
C ARG A 435 -11.92 13.92 -20.34
N ASP A 436 -13.17 14.27 -20.63
CA ASP A 436 -13.78 15.54 -20.20
C ASP A 436 -13.96 15.60 -18.68
N THR A 437 -14.30 14.48 -18.02
CA THR A 437 -14.37 14.43 -16.54
C THR A 437 -13.01 14.55 -15.85
N LEU A 438 -11.91 14.30 -16.55
CA LEU A 438 -10.55 14.61 -16.07
C LEU A 438 -10.19 16.08 -16.36
N ALA A 439 -10.41 16.55 -17.59
CA ALA A 439 -10.10 17.92 -18.02
C ALA A 439 -10.92 19.01 -17.31
N ALA A 440 -12.02 18.65 -16.63
CA ALA A 440 -12.79 19.54 -15.77
C ALA A 440 -12.15 19.78 -14.38
N LEU A 441 -11.13 18.98 -14.02
CA LEU A 441 -10.45 19.02 -12.72
C LEU A 441 -8.95 19.33 -12.86
N PHE A 442 -8.32 18.69 -13.85
CA PHE A 442 -6.92 18.85 -14.22
C PHE A 442 -6.85 19.84 -15.39
N THR A 443 -6.42 21.07 -15.08
CA THR A 443 -6.42 22.23 -15.98
C THR A 443 -5.02 22.86 -16.15
N GLY A 444 -4.01 22.28 -15.53
CA GLY A 444 -2.61 22.67 -15.70
C GLY A 444 -2.11 22.40 -17.13
N PRO A 445 -1.15 23.20 -17.64
CA PRO A 445 -0.61 23.02 -18.98
C PRO A 445 0.25 21.76 -19.12
N ASP A 446 0.71 21.21 -18.00
CA ASP A 446 1.61 20.06 -17.90
C ASP A 446 0.90 18.79 -17.33
N ASP A 447 -0.42 18.84 -17.12
CA ASP A 447 -1.19 17.73 -16.51
C ASP A 447 -1.34 16.53 -17.48
N ASP A 448 -0.90 15.33 -17.07
CA ASP A 448 -1.00 14.11 -17.87
C ASP A 448 -2.41 13.48 -17.82
N LEU A 449 -3.34 14.11 -18.53
CA LEU A 449 -4.72 13.63 -18.71
C LEU A 449 -4.79 12.24 -19.35
N ASP A 450 -3.82 11.89 -20.21
CA ASP A 450 -3.89 10.67 -21.01
C ASP A 450 -3.31 9.46 -20.24
N GLY A 451 -2.26 9.67 -19.43
CA GLY A 451 -1.81 8.71 -18.42
C GLY A 451 -2.82 8.52 -17.27
N ALA A 452 -3.48 9.59 -16.83
CA ALA A 452 -4.57 9.51 -15.86
C ALA A 452 -5.76 8.69 -16.41
N LEU A 453 -6.18 8.96 -17.66
CA LEU A 453 -7.20 8.17 -18.35
C LEU A 453 -6.76 6.71 -18.55
N HIS A 454 -5.46 6.46 -18.76
CA HIS A 454 -4.92 5.10 -18.85
C HIS A 454 -5.03 4.34 -17.51
N GLN A 455 -4.76 4.97 -16.36
CA GLN A 455 -4.97 4.34 -15.04
C GLN A 455 -6.44 3.89 -14.85
N LEU A 456 -7.39 4.74 -15.22
CA LEU A 456 -8.83 4.45 -15.12
C LEU A 456 -9.30 3.41 -16.13
N SER A 457 -8.72 3.41 -17.34
CA SER A 457 -8.97 2.41 -18.38
C SER A 457 -8.44 1.04 -17.97
N MET A 458 -7.24 0.98 -17.38
CA MET A 458 -6.67 -0.25 -16.80
C MET A 458 -7.45 -0.78 -15.60
N ALA A 459 -8.22 0.08 -14.92
CA ALA A 459 -9.17 -0.31 -13.89
C ALA A 459 -10.54 -0.76 -14.44
N GLY A 460 -10.82 -0.58 -15.73
CA GLY A 460 -12.11 -0.90 -16.35
C GLY A 460 -13.22 0.11 -16.05
N LEU A 461 -12.87 1.39 -15.84
CA LEU A 461 -13.79 2.44 -15.36
C LEU A 461 -14.08 3.53 -16.41
N VAL A 462 -13.51 3.42 -17.61
CA VAL A 462 -13.67 4.38 -18.71
C VAL A 462 -14.74 3.88 -19.66
N THR A 463 -15.67 4.75 -20.08
CA THR A 463 -16.61 4.38 -21.15
C THR A 463 -15.85 4.31 -22.48
N THR A 464 -15.47 3.12 -22.90
CA THR A 464 -15.07 2.87 -24.30
C THR A 464 -16.32 2.86 -25.17
N VAL A 465 -16.79 4.06 -25.55
CA VAL A 465 -17.57 4.22 -26.77
C VAL A 465 -16.56 4.13 -27.92
N PRO A 466 -16.60 3.09 -28.78
CA PRO A 466 -15.73 3.06 -29.95
C PRO A 466 -16.04 4.25 -30.86
N GLU A 467 -15.02 4.84 -31.46
CA GLU A 467 -15.19 5.88 -32.48
C GLU A 467 -15.97 5.28 -33.66
N GLU A 468 -16.98 5.99 -34.19
CA GLU A 468 -17.82 5.47 -35.27
C GLU A 468 -16.95 5.10 -36.48
N LEU A 469 -16.91 3.82 -36.84
CA LEU A 469 -16.02 3.32 -37.88
C LEU A 469 -16.39 3.98 -39.22
N PRO A 470 -15.48 4.69 -39.92
CA PRO A 470 -15.83 5.33 -41.18
C PRO A 470 -16.29 4.32 -42.23
N GLU A 471 -17.32 4.67 -43.02
CA GLU A 471 -17.94 3.78 -44.03
C GLU A 471 -16.91 3.15 -44.97
N GLU A 472 -15.98 3.96 -45.49
CA GLU A 472 -14.89 3.49 -46.35
C GLU A 472 -13.97 2.47 -45.65
N ARG A 473 -13.73 2.62 -44.34
CA ARG A 473 -12.91 1.69 -43.56
C ARG A 473 -13.68 0.42 -43.22
N ALA A 474 -14.99 0.51 -42.96
CA ALA A 474 -15.86 -0.65 -42.78
C ALA A 474 -15.89 -1.55 -44.03
N ILE A 475 -16.06 -0.94 -45.21
CA ILE A 475 -16.02 -1.65 -46.50
C ILE A 475 -14.62 -2.24 -46.77
N ALA A 476 -13.55 -1.48 -46.48
CA ALA A 476 -12.18 -1.98 -46.65
C ALA A 476 -11.86 -3.19 -45.75
N LEU A 477 -12.22 -3.14 -44.46
CA LEU A 477 -12.00 -4.24 -43.51
C LEU A 477 -12.80 -5.50 -43.88
N VAL A 478 -14.04 -5.36 -44.34
CA VAL A 478 -14.83 -6.51 -44.83
C VAL A 478 -14.24 -7.09 -46.12
N ARG A 479 -13.69 -6.26 -47.03
CA ARG A 479 -12.96 -6.74 -48.21
C ARG A 479 -11.69 -7.51 -47.81
N GLU A 480 -10.86 -6.94 -46.95
CA GLU A 480 -9.66 -7.59 -46.37
C GLU A 480 -10.00 -8.95 -45.73
N PHE A 481 -11.12 -9.04 -45.00
CA PHE A 481 -11.61 -10.26 -44.36
C PHE A 481 -12.08 -11.33 -45.34
N ILE A 482 -12.81 -10.96 -46.40
CA ILE A 482 -13.27 -11.88 -47.45
C ILE A 482 -12.08 -12.48 -48.20
N ASP A 483 -11.10 -11.64 -48.57
CA ASP A 483 -9.87 -12.05 -49.24
C ASP A 483 -9.02 -12.98 -48.34
N ALA A 484 -8.89 -12.66 -47.04
CA ALA A 484 -8.14 -13.47 -46.08
C ALA A 484 -8.76 -14.85 -45.80
N LEU A 485 -10.09 -14.98 -45.88
CA LEU A 485 -10.81 -16.25 -45.76
C LEU A 485 -10.82 -17.06 -47.07
N GLY A 486 -10.44 -16.47 -48.21
CA GLY A 486 -10.42 -17.15 -49.51
C GLY A 486 -11.82 -17.62 -49.97
N LEU A 487 -12.86 -16.85 -49.65
CA LEU A 487 -14.24 -17.17 -50.02
C LEU A 487 -14.44 -17.09 -51.55
N ASP A 488 -15.34 -17.92 -52.09
CA ASP A 488 -15.71 -17.82 -53.50
C ASP A 488 -16.60 -16.59 -53.73
N THR A 489 -16.05 -15.59 -54.42
CA THR A 489 -16.71 -14.32 -54.77
C THR A 489 -17.39 -14.35 -56.14
N THR A 490 -17.55 -15.53 -56.76
CA THR A 490 -18.26 -15.70 -58.03
C THR A 490 -19.72 -15.24 -57.93
N GLY A 491 -20.04 -14.05 -58.45
CA GLY A 491 -21.36 -13.40 -58.33
C GLY A 491 -21.50 -12.44 -57.14
N TYR A 492 -20.39 -12.11 -56.48
CA TYR A 492 -20.31 -11.21 -55.33
C TYR A 492 -19.13 -10.21 -55.52
N PRO A 493 -19.26 -9.24 -56.45
CA PRO A 493 -18.21 -8.27 -56.77
C PRO A 493 -17.84 -7.40 -55.56
N LEU A 494 -16.59 -7.49 -55.11
CA LEU A 494 -16.12 -6.79 -53.90
C LEU A 494 -15.96 -5.28 -54.10
N ASP A 495 -15.98 -4.80 -55.34
CA ASP A 495 -16.01 -3.41 -55.76
C ASP A 495 -17.43 -2.79 -55.72
N GLU A 496 -18.49 -3.61 -55.65
CA GLU A 496 -19.89 -3.17 -55.47
C GLU A 496 -20.39 -3.28 -54.02
N LEU A 497 -19.49 -3.48 -53.04
CA LEU A 497 -19.85 -3.48 -51.62
C LEU A 497 -20.35 -2.08 -51.18
N VAL A 498 -21.52 -2.06 -50.54
CA VAL A 498 -22.06 -0.91 -49.81
C VAL A 498 -22.22 -1.27 -48.33
N ALA A 499 -22.30 -0.24 -47.49
CA ALA A 499 -22.49 -0.39 -46.05
C ALA A 499 -23.75 0.38 -45.59
N GLU A 500 -24.56 -0.25 -44.74
CA GLU A 500 -25.74 0.35 -44.11
C GLU A 500 -25.46 0.53 -42.61
N ARG A 501 -25.56 1.75 -42.10
CA ARG A 501 -25.21 2.10 -40.71
C ARG A 501 -26.18 1.43 -39.72
N LEU A 502 -25.63 0.78 -38.71
CA LEU A 502 -26.32 0.20 -37.56
C LEU A 502 -26.00 1.03 -36.30
N THR A 503 -26.68 0.75 -35.19
CA THR A 503 -26.48 1.45 -33.90
C THR A 503 -25.06 1.31 -33.33
N VAL A 504 -24.29 0.30 -33.78
CA VAL A 504 -22.97 -0.08 -33.24
C VAL A 504 -21.96 -0.51 -34.32
N GLY A 505 -22.19 -0.11 -35.58
CA GLY A 505 -21.39 -0.59 -36.71
C GLY A 505 -22.10 -0.49 -38.06
N TRP A 506 -21.83 -1.46 -38.93
CA TRP A 506 -22.32 -1.49 -40.32
C TRP A 506 -22.71 -2.89 -40.77
N MET A 507 -23.78 -2.97 -41.55
CA MET A 507 -24.14 -4.13 -42.37
C MET A 507 -23.57 -3.94 -43.77
N VAL A 508 -22.58 -4.76 -44.16
CA VAL A 508 -21.84 -4.64 -45.42
C VAL A 508 -22.23 -5.76 -46.38
N PHE A 509 -22.71 -5.38 -47.57
CA PHE A 509 -23.25 -6.32 -48.57
C PHE A 509 -23.15 -5.77 -50.00
N VAL A 510 -23.25 -6.66 -51.01
CA VAL A 510 -23.49 -6.26 -52.41
C VAL A 510 -25.00 -6.12 -52.64
N PRO A 511 -25.51 -5.01 -53.23
CA PRO A 511 -26.94 -4.78 -53.44
C PRO A 511 -27.48 -5.60 -54.63
N THR A 512 -28.79 -5.86 -54.66
CA THR A 512 -29.45 -6.66 -55.72
C THR A 512 -30.10 -5.80 -56.80
N GLY A 513 -30.02 -6.22 -58.06
CA GLY A 513 -30.74 -5.57 -59.16
C GLY A 513 -32.27 -5.71 -59.06
N PRO A 514 -33.06 -4.78 -59.63
CA PRO A 514 -34.52 -4.85 -59.59
C PRO A 514 -35.05 -6.06 -60.38
N GLY A 515 -35.59 -7.04 -59.66
CA GLY A 515 -36.10 -8.31 -60.20
C GLY A 515 -35.12 -9.49 -60.10
N GLU A 516 -33.95 -9.29 -59.48
CA GLU A 516 -32.94 -10.32 -59.25
C GLU A 516 -33.26 -11.15 -57.99
N ILE A 517 -33.19 -12.48 -58.08
CA ILE A 517 -33.38 -13.41 -56.95
C ILE A 517 -32.17 -14.35 -56.91
N ILE A 518 -31.19 -14.00 -56.08
CA ILE A 518 -30.01 -14.82 -55.81
C ILE A 518 -30.13 -15.40 -54.39
N ILE A 519 -30.06 -16.73 -54.29
CA ILE A 519 -30.11 -17.45 -53.02
C ILE A 519 -28.67 -17.68 -52.54
N GLY A 520 -28.36 -17.33 -51.29
CA GLY A 520 -27.06 -17.63 -50.68
C GLY A 520 -26.03 -16.50 -50.66
N ARG A 521 -26.42 -15.22 -50.87
CA ARG A 521 -25.49 -14.09 -50.60
C ARG A 521 -25.11 -14.06 -49.12
N ALA A 522 -23.83 -13.84 -48.86
CA ALA A 522 -23.34 -13.51 -47.52
C ALA A 522 -23.72 -12.07 -47.16
N ILE A 523 -23.94 -11.83 -45.87
CA ILE A 523 -24.04 -10.48 -45.29
C ILE A 523 -23.02 -10.44 -44.15
N PHE A 524 -22.19 -9.40 -44.13
CA PHE A 524 -21.18 -9.19 -43.10
C PHE A 524 -21.63 -8.06 -42.18
N TYR A 525 -21.41 -8.22 -40.89
CA TYR A 525 -21.70 -7.23 -39.86
C TYR A 525 -20.37 -6.85 -39.23
N ILE A 526 -19.93 -5.62 -39.41
CA ILE A 526 -18.69 -5.10 -38.82
C ILE A 526 -19.04 -4.06 -37.77
N ALA A 527 -18.61 -4.30 -36.53
CA ALA A 527 -18.88 -3.39 -35.43
C ALA A 527 -17.88 -2.24 -35.39
N ASP A 528 -18.18 -1.18 -34.63
CA ASP A 528 -17.26 -0.05 -34.46
C ASP A 528 -15.96 -0.43 -33.70
N ASP A 529 -15.94 -1.60 -33.05
CA ASP A 529 -14.73 -2.24 -32.51
C ASP A 529 -13.90 -3.01 -33.55
N GLY A 530 -14.32 -3.01 -34.83
CA GLY A 530 -13.70 -3.73 -35.93
C GLY A 530 -13.98 -5.23 -35.97
N VAL A 531 -14.79 -5.78 -35.06
CA VAL A 531 -15.15 -7.21 -35.09
C VAL A 531 -16.13 -7.50 -36.22
N ILE A 532 -15.74 -8.42 -37.11
CA ILE A 532 -16.53 -8.86 -38.27
C ILE A 532 -17.21 -10.18 -37.97
N GLU A 533 -18.53 -10.21 -38.12
CA GLU A 533 -19.38 -11.40 -38.02
C GLU A 533 -20.04 -11.70 -39.38
N GLN A 534 -20.02 -12.96 -39.83
CA GLN A 534 -20.68 -13.38 -41.06
C GLN A 534 -22.03 -14.04 -40.74
N SER A 535 -23.10 -13.53 -41.33
CA SER A 535 -24.44 -14.14 -41.20
C SER A 535 -24.76 -15.09 -42.36
N SER A 536 -25.56 -16.11 -42.08
CA SER A 536 -26.07 -17.05 -43.08
C SER A 536 -27.39 -16.55 -43.67
N SER A 537 -27.61 -16.76 -44.97
CA SER A 537 -28.79 -16.27 -45.70
C SER A 537 -30.15 -16.91 -45.30
N SER A 538 -30.17 -17.66 -44.20
CA SER A 538 -31.34 -18.26 -43.57
C SER A 538 -31.80 -17.53 -42.29
N VAL A 539 -31.04 -16.56 -41.79
CA VAL A 539 -31.42 -15.69 -40.67
C VAL A 539 -31.93 -14.36 -41.21
N ALA A 540 -33.02 -13.83 -40.63
CA ALA A 540 -33.52 -12.51 -41.00
C ALA A 540 -32.60 -11.41 -40.44
N PRO A 541 -32.19 -10.39 -41.24
CA PRO A 541 -31.25 -9.36 -40.80
C PRO A 541 -31.62 -8.69 -39.47
N SER A 542 -32.91 -8.37 -39.26
CA SER A 542 -33.38 -7.73 -38.03
C SER A 542 -33.08 -8.55 -36.76
N ILE A 543 -33.17 -9.88 -36.82
CA ILE A 543 -32.84 -10.76 -35.68
C ILE A 543 -31.33 -10.77 -35.46
N TYR A 544 -30.55 -10.82 -36.54
CA TYR A 544 -29.09 -10.85 -36.44
C TYR A 544 -28.52 -9.54 -35.89
N ILE A 545 -29.13 -8.39 -36.24
CA ILE A 545 -28.77 -7.06 -35.72
C ILE A 545 -28.97 -6.99 -34.20
N GLU A 546 -30.12 -7.44 -33.68
CA GLU A 546 -30.38 -7.45 -32.23
C GLU A 546 -29.34 -8.30 -31.45
N GLU A 547 -29.01 -9.49 -31.94
CA GLU A 547 -27.98 -10.32 -31.32
C GLU A 547 -26.56 -9.72 -31.45
N PHE A 548 -26.25 -9.12 -32.60
CA PHE A 548 -24.96 -8.46 -32.88
C PHE A 548 -24.77 -7.25 -31.96
N GLU A 549 -25.81 -6.43 -31.77
CA GLU A 549 -25.83 -5.35 -30.78
C GLU A 549 -25.70 -5.87 -29.34
N GLN A 550 -26.24 -7.05 -29.02
CA GLN A 550 -26.04 -7.69 -27.71
C GLN A 550 -24.59 -8.17 -27.54
N ARG A 551 -23.99 -8.80 -28.56
CA ARG A 551 -22.59 -9.24 -28.54
C ARG A 551 -21.62 -8.07 -28.45
N PHE A 552 -21.86 -6.99 -29.20
CA PHE A 552 -21.09 -5.75 -29.10
C PHE A 552 -21.15 -5.16 -27.68
N ARG A 553 -22.35 -5.03 -27.09
CA ARG A 553 -22.49 -4.57 -25.70
C ARG A 553 -21.78 -5.49 -24.72
N GLN A 554 -21.85 -6.81 -24.89
CA GLN A 554 -21.14 -7.77 -24.04
C GLN A 554 -19.60 -7.65 -24.15
N ARG A 555 -19.06 -7.22 -25.31
CA ARG A 555 -17.62 -6.93 -25.47
C ARG A 555 -17.20 -5.63 -24.78
N HIS A 556 -18.01 -4.58 -24.83
CA HIS A 556 -17.70 -3.26 -24.23
C HIS A 556 -18.07 -3.14 -22.75
N GLN A 557 -18.99 -3.98 -22.26
CA GLN A 557 -19.17 -4.31 -20.85
C GLN A 557 -18.11 -5.33 -20.37
N GLY A 558 -17.02 -5.48 -21.13
CA GLY A 558 -16.07 -6.57 -20.99
C GLY A 558 -15.25 -6.48 -19.71
N ALA A 559 -15.26 -7.58 -18.95
CA ALA A 559 -14.28 -7.87 -17.91
C ALA A 559 -14.10 -6.83 -16.77
N VAL A 560 -15.12 -6.00 -16.49
CA VAL A 560 -15.47 -5.73 -15.08
C VAL A 560 -15.51 -7.08 -14.36
N ALA A 561 -14.95 -7.18 -13.15
CA ALA A 561 -14.71 -8.46 -12.47
C ALA A 561 -16.00 -9.11 -11.90
N ASP A 562 -16.98 -9.35 -12.77
CA ASP A 562 -18.37 -9.73 -12.57
C ASP A 562 -18.95 -9.25 -11.22
N PHE A 563 -19.07 -7.93 -11.12
CA PHE A 563 -19.69 -7.24 -9.99
C PHE A 563 -21.22 -7.25 -10.11
N SER A 564 -21.78 -8.44 -10.35
CA SER A 564 -23.22 -8.69 -10.19
C SER A 564 -23.64 -8.42 -8.74
N VAL A 565 -24.61 -7.51 -8.58
CA VAL A 565 -25.16 -7.02 -7.30
C VAL A 565 -26.18 -7.99 -6.70
#